data_AF-A0A484GX06-F1
#
_entry.id   AF-A0A484GX06-F1
#
_cell.length_a   1.000
_cell.length_b   1.000
_cell.length_c   1.000
_cell.angle_alpha   90.00
_cell.angle_beta   90.00
_cell.angle_gamma   90.00
#
_symmetry.space_group_name_H-M   'P 1'
#
loop_
_entity.id
_entity.type
_entity.pdbx_description
1 polymer ?
#
loop_
_entity_poly.entity_id
_entity_poly.type
_entity_poly.pdbx_seq_one_letter_code
_entity_poly.pdbx_strand_id
1 'polypeptide(L)'
;QICREKVGEKFCKKITNIVEVMNRHEDTSKMPSQSEVDNVCDTGLRDVQPYLYKISFQITDTLGSSVTNTMRRLIKDTLAL
;
A
#
# COMPACT_ATOMS: atom_id res chain seq x y z
N GLN A 1 -24.30 7.48 -19.50
CA GLN A 1 -23.17 7.49 -20.45
C GLN A 1 -22.01 8.39 -19.96
N ILE A 2 -22.25 9.68 -19.70
CA ILE A 2 -21.22 10.68 -19.33
C ILE A 2 -20.33 10.26 -18.14
N CYS A 3 -20.90 9.68 -17.08
CA CYS A 3 -20.12 9.24 -15.91
C CYS A 3 -19.06 8.20 -16.28
N ARG A 4 -19.42 7.18 -17.08
CA ARG A 4 -18.50 6.11 -17.52
C ARG A 4 -17.32 6.67 -18.32
N GLU A 5 -17.60 7.61 -19.21
CA GLU A 5 -16.57 8.27 -20.04
C GLU A 5 -15.62 9.10 -19.17
N LYS A 6 -16.16 9.91 -18.26
CA LYS A 6 -15.34 10.70 -17.33
C LYS A 6 -14.51 9.83 -16.39
N VAL A 7 -15.08 8.75 -15.86
CA VAL A 7 -14.33 7.79 -15.02
C VAL A 7 -13.24 7.11 -15.83
N GLY A 8 -13.52 6.71 -17.07
CA GLY A 8 -12.53 6.14 -17.98
C GLY A 8 -11.36 7.09 -18.22
N GLU A 9 -11.64 8.36 -18.51
CA GLU A 9 -10.60 9.38 -18.69
C GLU A 9 -9.72 9.54 -17.43
N LYS A 10 -10.33 9.55 -16.24
CA LYS A 10 -9.59 9.64 -14.97
C LYS A 10 -8.78 8.38 -14.69
N PHE A 11 -9.31 7.20 -15.00
CA PHE A 11 -8.63 5.91 -14.85
C PHE A 11 -7.38 5.85 -15.73
N CYS A 12 -7.49 6.22 -17.02
CA CYS A 12 -6.34 6.26 -17.93
C CYS A 12 -5.22 7.14 -17.39
N LYS A 13 -5.56 8.34 -16.87
CA LYS A 13 -4.58 9.23 -16.24
C LYS A 13 -3.87 8.59 -15.04
N LYS A 14 -4.57 7.77 -14.26
CA LYS A 14 -3.97 7.04 -13.13
C LYS A 14 -3.03 5.92 -13.60
N ILE A 15 -3.40 5.17 -14.63
CA ILE A 15 -2.52 4.15 -15.22
C ILE A 15 -1.24 4.77 -15.77
N THR A 16 -1.34 5.85 -16.56
CA THR A 16 -0.18 6.58 -17.07
C THR A 16 0.74 7.03 -15.95
N ASN A 17 0.16 7.61 -14.88
CA ASN A 17 0.95 8.06 -13.73
C ASN A 17 1.68 6.92 -13.01
N ILE A 18 1.06 5.74 -12.85
CA ILE A 18 1.72 4.57 -12.26
C ILE A 18 2.93 4.16 -13.10
N VAL A 19 2.77 4.07 -14.43
CA VAL A 19 3.85 3.69 -15.34
C VAL A 19 5.00 4.70 -15.28
N GLU A 20 4.70 6.00 -15.29
CA GLU A 20 5.71 7.06 -15.16
C GLU A 20 6.48 6.97 -13.84
N VAL A 21 5.80 6.67 -12.73
CA VAL A 21 6.45 6.49 -11.41
C VAL A 21 7.36 5.26 -11.43
N MET A 22 6.87 4.14 -11.94
CA MET A 22 7.62 2.88 -11.99
C MET A 22 8.90 3.02 -12.84
N ASN A 23 8.86 3.81 -13.90
CA ASN A 23 9.99 4.00 -14.80
C ASN A 23 11.10 4.93 -14.24
N ARG A 24 10.91 5.54 -13.06
CA ARG A 24 11.93 6.40 -12.44
C ARG A 24 13.12 5.65 -11.84
N HIS A 25 13.10 4.31 -11.80
CA HIS A 25 14.26 3.44 -11.52
C HIS A 25 15.08 3.75 -10.25
N GLU A 26 14.47 4.34 -9.20
CA GLU A 26 15.28 4.75 -8.06
C GLU A 26 15.66 3.61 -7.11
N ASP A 27 14.89 2.52 -6.99
CA ASP A 27 15.30 1.35 -6.19
C ASP A 27 14.52 0.09 -6.59
N THR A 28 15.07 -0.73 -7.48
CA THR A 28 14.62 -2.12 -7.60
C THR A 28 15.37 -2.99 -6.60
N SER A 29 14.63 -3.67 -5.71
CA SER A 29 15.21 -4.65 -4.79
C SER A 29 16.11 -5.62 -5.56
N LYS A 30 17.29 -5.93 -5.01
CA LYS A 30 18.15 -6.96 -5.58
C LYS A 30 17.39 -8.29 -5.63
N MET A 31 17.65 -9.09 -6.65
CA MET A 31 17.07 -10.42 -6.76
C MET A 31 17.45 -11.24 -5.51
N PRO A 32 16.47 -11.79 -4.76
CA PRO A 32 16.76 -12.56 -3.56
C PRO A 32 17.44 -13.89 -3.90
N SER A 33 18.21 -14.42 -2.95
CA SER A 33 18.67 -15.82 -3.03
C SER A 33 17.52 -16.80 -2.76
N GLN A 34 17.73 -18.08 -3.08
CA GLN A 34 16.71 -19.12 -2.84
C GLN A 34 16.30 -19.23 -1.36
N SER A 35 17.22 -18.99 -0.42
CA SER A 35 16.93 -18.98 1.01
C SER A 35 16.17 -17.74 1.47
N GLU A 36 16.15 -16.68 0.67
CA GLU A 36 15.56 -15.39 1.01
C GLU A 36 14.27 -15.11 0.23
N VAL A 37 13.93 -15.94 -0.77
CA VAL A 37 12.80 -15.70 -1.67
C VAL A 37 11.48 -15.58 -0.93
N ASP A 38 11.24 -16.41 0.09
CA ASP A 38 10.04 -16.38 0.92
C ASP A 38 9.94 -15.11 1.80
N ASN A 39 11.04 -14.38 1.99
CA ASN A 39 11.07 -13.11 2.73
C ASN A 39 10.80 -11.90 1.83
N VAL A 40 10.79 -12.07 0.51
CA VAL A 40 10.66 -10.98 -0.47
C VAL A 40 9.45 -11.17 -1.37
N CYS A 41 9.11 -12.41 -1.70
CA CYS A 41 8.04 -12.77 -2.62
C CYS A 41 7.04 -13.73 -1.97
N ASP A 42 5.81 -13.70 -2.48
CA ASP A 42 4.80 -14.73 -2.19
C ASP A 42 5.05 -15.94 -3.10
N THR A 43 5.48 -17.05 -2.49
CA THR A 43 5.78 -18.33 -3.17
C THR A 43 4.62 -19.32 -3.10
N GLY A 44 3.47 -18.93 -2.54
CA GLY A 44 2.29 -19.78 -2.40
C GLY A 44 1.43 -19.88 -3.66
N LEU A 45 1.68 -19.03 -4.67
CA LEU A 45 0.91 -18.96 -5.90
C LEU A 45 1.54 -19.82 -7.00
N ARG A 46 0.71 -20.58 -7.73
CA ARG A 46 1.18 -21.56 -8.72
C ARG A 46 1.80 -20.91 -9.96
N ASP A 47 1.21 -19.82 -10.45
CA ASP A 47 1.49 -19.31 -11.80
C ASP A 47 2.26 -17.98 -11.79
N VAL A 48 2.33 -17.30 -10.65
CA VAL A 48 2.94 -15.97 -10.50
C VAL A 48 3.65 -15.85 -9.15
N GLN A 49 4.71 -15.03 -9.08
CA GLN A 49 5.47 -14.81 -7.85
C GLN A 49 5.56 -13.29 -7.57
N PRO A 50 4.50 -12.68 -7.00
CA PRO A 50 4.50 -11.26 -6.68
C PRO A 50 5.43 -10.98 -5.49
N TYR A 51 5.88 -9.73 -5.36
CA TYR A 51 6.47 -9.27 -4.10
C TYR A 51 5.45 -9.41 -2.97
N LEU A 52 5.92 -9.67 -1.75
CA LEU A 52 5.07 -9.67 -0.56
C LEU A 52 4.35 -8.32 -0.45
N TYR A 53 3.03 -8.35 -0.31
CA TYR A 53 2.19 -7.16 -0.25
C TYR A 53 1.10 -7.31 0.82
N LYS A 54 0.61 -6.19 1.33
CA LYS A 54 -0.54 -6.14 2.23
C LYS A 54 -1.48 -5.03 1.80
N ILE A 55 -2.72 -5.38 1.46
CA ILE A 55 -3.78 -4.42 1.16
C ILE A 55 -4.51 -4.10 2.46
N SER A 56 -4.72 -2.82 2.73
CA SER A 56 -5.50 -2.34 3.87
C SER A 56 -6.36 -1.18 3.40
N PHE A 57 -7.56 -1.02 3.98
CA PHE A 57 -8.47 0.08 3.65
C PHE A 57 -8.86 0.84 4.91
N GLN A 58 -9.24 2.09 4.76
CA GLN A 58 -9.75 2.94 5.83
C GLN A 58 -11.03 3.62 5.34
N ILE A 59 -12.02 3.71 6.21
CA ILE A 59 -13.26 4.48 5.97
C ILE A 59 -13.11 5.79 6.73
N THR A 60 -12.91 6.88 6.01
CA THR A 60 -12.67 8.22 6.59
C THR A 60 -13.95 8.95 7.00
N ASP A 61 -15.14 8.44 6.67
CA ASP A 61 -16.43 9.12 6.90
C ASP A 61 -17.10 8.82 8.24
N THR A 62 -16.52 7.96 9.08
CA THR A 62 -16.90 7.91 10.49
C THR A 62 -15.95 8.83 11.25
N LEU A 63 -16.48 9.87 11.88
CA LEU A 63 -15.87 10.56 13.01
C LEU A 63 -15.70 9.55 14.18
N GLY A 64 -14.91 8.51 13.96
CA GLY A 64 -14.64 7.47 14.92
C GLY A 64 -13.65 8.05 15.90
N SER A 65 -14.15 8.42 17.08
CA SER A 65 -13.34 8.53 18.29
C SER A 65 -12.42 7.31 18.36
N SER A 66 -11.19 7.48 17.90
CA SER A 66 -10.24 6.38 17.76
C SER A 66 -9.66 6.09 19.13
N VAL A 67 -9.85 4.87 19.62
CA VAL A 67 -9.19 4.33 20.82
C VAL A 67 -7.67 4.55 20.75
N THR A 68 -7.11 4.63 19.54
CA THR A 68 -5.70 4.98 19.25
C THR A 68 -5.28 6.35 19.75
N ASN A 69 -6.17 7.36 19.70
CA ASN A 69 -5.87 8.70 20.24
C ASN A 69 -5.84 8.69 21.76
N THR A 70 -6.77 7.96 22.40
CA THR A 70 -6.78 7.77 23.85
C THR A 70 -5.53 7.04 24.31
N MET A 71 -5.11 5.98 23.61
CA MET A 71 -3.90 5.24 23.96
C MET A 71 -2.61 6.03 23.69
N ARG A 72 -2.56 6.81 22.61
CA ARG A 72 -1.46 7.77 22.36
C ARG A 72 -1.36 8.81 23.47
N ARG A 73 -2.49 9.33 23.97
CA ARG A 73 -2.52 10.27 25.09
C ARG A 73 -2.03 9.61 26.37
N LEU A 74 -2.53 8.41 26.71
CA LEU A 74 -2.10 7.66 27.90
C LEU A 74 -0.60 7.36 27.88
N ILE A 75 -0.03 6.94 26.75
CA ILE A 75 1.41 6.67 26.63
C ILE A 75 2.22 7.96 26.79
N LYS A 76 1.79 9.07 26.16
CA LYS A 76 2.45 10.38 26.33
C LYS A 76 2.42 10.87 27.77
N ASP A 77 1.26 10.79 28.42
CA ASP A 77 1.08 11.26 29.80
C ASP A 77 1.80 10.35 30.82
N THR A 78 2.02 9.06 30.49
CA THR A 78 2.74 8.11 31.37
C THR A 78 4.25 8.18 31.21
N LEU A 79 4.76 8.44 30.00
CA LEU A 79 6.19 8.52 29.71
C LEU A 79 6.79 9.93 29.83
N ALA A 80 5.97 10.95 30.07
CA ALA A 80 6.40 12.32 30.36
C ALA A 80 6.82 12.49 31.83
N LEU A 81 7.69 11.60 32.32
CA LEU A 81 8.35 11.66 33.62
C LEU A 81 9.86 11.83 33.40
#